data_AF-A0A958A0C7-F1
#
_entry.id   AF-A0A958A0C7-F1
#
_cell.length_a   1.000
_cell.length_b   1.000
_cell.length_c   1.000
_cell.angle_alpha   90.00
_cell.angle_beta   90.00
_cell.angle_gamma   90.00
#
_symmetry.space_group_name_H-M   'P 1'
#
loop_
_entity.id
_entity.type
_entity.pdbx_description
1 polymer ?
#
loop_
_entity_poly.entity_id
_entity_poly.type
_entity_poly.pdbx_seq_one_letter_code
_entity_poly.pdbx_strand_id
1 'polypeptide(L)'
;MSISKSNARKLAKTGLELGARVLRGVLIEGPNGLEIDKKNVAEWLAQHADSELILIAAPIDRGNFDGQIRSCYTCGRDYKGDECPYCAEVRARLRQ
;
A
#
# COMPACT_ATOMS: atom_id res chain seq x y z
N MET A 1 -6.81 13.01 -2.63
CA MET A 1 -6.12 12.94 -1.33
C MET A 1 -5.84 11.48 -1.02
N SER A 2 -4.60 11.11 -0.69
CA SER A 2 -4.21 9.75 -0.30
C SER A 2 -4.08 9.63 1.23
N ILE A 3 -4.34 8.44 1.76
CA ILE A 3 -4.09 8.12 3.17
C ILE A 3 -2.75 7.38 3.31
N SER A 4 -2.03 7.60 4.40
CA SER A 4 -0.78 6.88 4.65
C SER A 4 -1.00 5.36 4.75
N LYS A 5 0.03 4.56 4.44
CA LYS A 5 -0.03 3.09 4.61
C LYS A 5 -0.37 2.68 6.04
N SER A 6 0.10 3.42 7.04
CA SER A 6 -0.20 3.17 8.46
C SER A 6 -1.67 3.41 8.77
N ASN A 7 -2.25 4.53 8.31
CA ASN A 7 -3.66 4.82 8.50
C ASN A 7 -4.55 3.81 7.76
N ALA A 8 -4.17 3.42 6.53
CA ALA A 8 -4.89 2.38 5.79
C ALA A 8 -4.87 1.02 6.51
N ARG A 9 -3.74 0.64 7.11
CA ARG A 9 -3.64 -0.58 7.94
C ARG A 9 -4.50 -0.48 9.19
N LYS A 10 -4.48 0.66 9.86
CA LYS A 10 -5.32 0.91 11.05
C LYS A 10 -6.80 0.80 10.71
N LEU A 11 -7.25 1.45 9.64
CA LEU A 11 -8.64 1.40 9.18
C LEU A 11 -9.08 -0.03 8.84
N ALA A 12 -8.25 -0.78 8.12
CA ALA A 12 -8.53 -2.17 7.78
C ALA A 12 -8.66 -3.04 9.04
N LYS A 13 -7.74 -2.88 10.01
CA LYS A 13 -7.79 -3.60 11.28
C LYS A 13 -9.07 -3.28 12.05
N THR A 14 -9.38 -2.01 12.22
CA THR A 14 -10.59 -1.56 12.94
C THR A 14 -11.87 -2.05 12.27
N GLY A 15 -11.95 -2.03 10.94
CA GLY A 15 -13.09 -2.59 10.22
C GLY A 15 -13.29 -4.08 10.51
N LEU A 16 -12.22 -4.87 10.45
CA LEU A 16 -12.27 -6.30 10.79
C LEU A 16 -12.68 -6.54 12.25
N GLU A 17 -12.18 -5.73 13.20
CA GLU A 17 -12.55 -5.81 14.62
C GLU A 17 -14.03 -5.49 14.88
N LEU A 18 -14.65 -4.65 14.04
CA LEU A 18 -16.08 -4.31 14.10
C LEU A 18 -16.96 -5.30 13.31
N GLY A 19 -16.39 -6.38 12.77
CA GLY A 19 -17.11 -7.37 11.96
C GLY A 19 -17.36 -6.95 10.52
N ALA A 20 -16.80 -5.83 10.06
CA ALA A 20 -16.84 -5.44 8.66
C ALA A 20 -15.87 -6.29 7.84
N ARG A 21 -16.19 -6.47 6.55
CA ARG A 21 -15.27 -7.08 5.59
C ARG A 21 -14.50 -5.99 4.87
N VAL A 22 -13.21 -6.20 4.67
CA VAL A 22 -12.31 -5.19 4.11
C VAL A 22 -11.64 -5.71 2.85
N LEU A 23 -11.76 -4.95 1.76
CA LEU A 23 -10.91 -5.07 0.57
C LEU A 23 -9.81 -4.01 0.63
N ARG A 24 -8.55 -4.45 0.55
CA ARG A 24 -7.39 -3.55 0.52
C ARG A 24 -6.40 -4.08 -0.50
N GLY A 25 -6.00 -3.22 -1.44
CA GLY A 25 -5.04 -3.58 -2.47
C GLY A 25 -4.95 -2.50 -3.54
N VAL A 26 -4.39 -2.88 -4.68
CA VAL A 26 -4.42 -2.05 -5.87
C VAL A 26 -5.71 -2.34 -6.62
N LEU A 27 -6.49 -1.30 -6.92
CA LEU A 27 -7.59 -1.40 -7.86
C LEU A 27 -7.01 -1.49 -9.27
N ILE A 28 -7.32 -2.56 -9.98
CA ILE A 28 -6.98 -2.77 -11.39
C ILE A 28 -8.24 -3.09 -12.18
N GLU A 29 -8.20 -2.81 -13.48
CA GLU A 29 -9.19 -3.33 -14.43
C GLU A 29 -8.67 -4.67 -14.96
N GLY A 30 -9.36 -5.75 -14.58
CA GLY A 30 -9.11 -7.11 -15.03
C GLY A 30 -10.08 -7.55 -16.13
N PRO A 31 -9.96 -8.79 -16.64
CA PRO A 31 -10.80 -9.29 -17.73
C PRO A 31 -12.30 -9.37 -17.38
N ASN A 32 -12.62 -9.48 -16.08
CA ASN A 32 -13.99 -9.60 -15.57
C ASN A 32 -14.46 -8.34 -14.82
N GLY A 33 -13.80 -7.20 -15.05
CA GLY A 33 -14.11 -5.93 -14.40
C GLY A 33 -13.10 -5.55 -13.31
N LEU A 34 -13.54 -4.74 -12.36
CA LEU A 34 -12.69 -4.16 -11.33
C LEU A 34 -12.25 -5.20 -10.29
N GLU A 35 -10.95 -5.26 -10.02
CA GLU A 35 -10.37 -6.18 -9.05
C GLU A 35 -9.50 -5.45 -8.02
N ILE A 36 -9.56 -5.92 -6.77
CA ILE A 36 -8.65 -5.52 -5.68
C ILE A 36 -8.03 -6.79 -5.10
N ASP A 37 -6.71 -6.90 -5.15
CA ASP A 37 -5.98 -8.07 -4.62
C ASP A 37 -6.54 -9.41 -5.17
N LYS A 38 -6.76 -9.46 -6.50
CA LYS A 38 -7.34 -10.61 -7.24
C LYS A 38 -8.78 -10.98 -6.84
N LYS A 39 -9.49 -10.10 -6.12
CA LYS A 39 -10.92 -10.27 -5.83
C LYS A 39 -11.71 -9.32 -6.71
N ASN A 40 -12.64 -9.86 -7.47
CA ASN A 40 -13.61 -9.07 -8.21
C ASN A 40 -14.46 -8.24 -7.24
N VAL A 41 -14.54 -6.93 -7.46
CA VAL A 41 -15.24 -6.01 -6.56
C VAL A 41 -16.74 -6.25 -6.60
N ALA A 42 -17.32 -6.53 -7.78
CA ALA A 42 -18.75 -6.76 -7.92
C ALA A 42 -19.17 -8.06 -7.21
N GLU A 43 -18.43 -9.15 -7.40
CA GLU A 43 -18.70 -10.42 -6.72
C GLU A 43 -18.54 -10.32 -5.20
N TRP A 44 -17.59 -9.51 -4.73
CA TRP A 44 -17.40 -9.27 -3.30
C TRP A 44 -18.56 -8.47 -2.70
N LEU A 45 -19.04 -7.44 -3.40
CA LEU A 45 -20.19 -6.63 -2.98
C LEU A 45 -21.51 -7.42 -3.03
N ALA A 46 -21.68 -8.33 -4.00
CA ALA A 46 -22.87 -9.18 -4.12
C ALA A 46 -23.13 -10.03 -2.87
N GLN A 47 -22.10 -10.32 -2.07
CA GLN A 47 -22.23 -11.04 -0.79
C GLN A 47 -22.93 -10.21 0.30
N HIS A 48 -23.20 -8.94 0.04
CA HIS A 48 -23.91 -7.99 0.90
C HIS A 48 -25.20 -7.49 0.24
N ALA A 49 -25.74 -8.22 -0.75
CA ALA A 49 -27.02 -7.89 -1.37
C ALA A 49 -28.13 -7.69 -0.32
N ASP A 50 -29.06 -6.79 -0.62
CA ASP A 50 -30.21 -6.45 0.21
C ASP A 50 -29.89 -5.91 1.63
N SER A 51 -28.63 -5.58 1.88
CA SER A 51 -28.17 -4.96 3.13
C SER A 51 -27.83 -3.49 2.93
N GLU A 52 -28.14 -2.65 3.91
CA GLU A 52 -27.57 -1.29 3.98
C GLU A 52 -26.07 -1.40 4.30
N LEU A 53 -25.23 -0.72 3.52
CA LEU A 53 -23.78 -0.84 3.63
C LEU A 53 -23.07 0.51 3.54
N ILE A 54 -21.92 0.59 4.22
CA ILE A 54 -20.99 1.72 4.12
C ILE A 54 -19.76 1.26 3.33
N LEU A 55 -19.47 1.93 2.22
CA LEU A 55 -18.26 1.69 1.41
C LEU A 55 -17.25 2.82 1.64
N ILE A 56 -16.06 2.47 2.13
CA ILE A 56 -14.95 3.42 2.31
C ILE A 56 -13.87 3.14 1.26
N ALA A 57 -13.73 4.05 0.30
CA ALA A 57 -12.68 4.01 -0.71
C ALA A 57 -11.72 5.19 -0.51
N ALA A 58 -10.45 4.91 -0.29
CA ALA A 58 -9.40 5.92 -0.15
C ALA A 58 -8.12 5.45 -0.85
N PRO A 59 -7.53 6.26 -1.75
CA PRO A 59 -6.22 5.97 -2.32
C PRO A 59 -5.19 5.80 -1.20
N ILE A 60 -4.42 4.72 -1.22
CA ILE A 60 -3.34 4.51 -0.26
C ILE A 60 -2.06 5.08 -0.86
N ASP A 61 -1.43 5.97 -0.10
CA ASP A 61 -0.15 6.54 -0.47
C ASP A 61 0.87 5.40 -0.67
N ARG A 62 1.41 5.27 -1.88
CA ARG A 62 2.40 4.23 -2.17
C ARG A 62 3.77 4.55 -1.60
N GLY A 63 3.92 5.69 -0.93
CA GLY A 63 5.18 6.36 -0.73
C GLY A 63 5.63 6.90 -2.07
N ASN A 64 5.80 8.22 -2.17
CA ASN A 64 6.69 8.77 -3.20
C ASN A 64 8.11 8.26 -2.90
N PHE A 65 8.44 7.06 -3.37
CA PHE A 65 9.83 6.59 -3.44
C PHE A 65 10.64 7.44 -4.42
N ASP A 66 9.98 8.23 -5.26
CA ASP A 66 10.58 9.05 -6.31
C ASP A 66 10.89 10.50 -5.91
N GLY A 67 10.95 10.84 -4.61
CA GLY A 67 11.20 12.24 -4.25
C GLY A 67 11.49 12.58 -2.80
N GLN A 68 11.20 11.71 -1.83
CA GLN A 68 11.61 11.98 -0.45
C GLN A 68 13.10 11.71 -0.28
N ILE A 69 13.85 12.78 -0.07
CA ILE A 69 15.24 12.72 0.38
C ILE A 69 15.24 12.09 1.78
N ARG A 70 15.93 10.96 1.92
CA ARG A 70 16.16 10.25 3.19
C ARG A 70 17.62 10.40 3.55
N SER A 71 17.94 10.60 4.83
CA SER A 71 19.32 10.56 5.30
C SER A 71 19.71 9.12 5.68
N CYS A 72 20.85 8.66 5.19
CA CYS A 72 21.36 7.32 5.47
C CYS A 72 21.85 7.21 6.91
N TYR A 73 21.29 6.29 7.70
CA TYR A 73 21.75 6.03 9.07
C TYR A 73 23.17 5.46 9.17
N THR A 74 23.76 4.99 8.07
CA THR A 74 25.12 4.44 8.06
C THR A 74 26.18 5.48 7.70
N CYS A 75 25.90 6.35 6.71
CA CYS A 75 26.90 7.32 6.22
C CYS A 75 26.47 8.78 6.33
N GLY A 76 25.28 9.07 6.85
CA GLY A 76 24.73 10.41 7.01
C GLY A 76 24.32 11.11 5.71
N ARG A 77 24.58 10.53 4.53
CA ARG A 77 24.24 11.14 3.24
C ARG A 77 22.76 11.05 2.92
N ASP A 78 22.27 12.14 2.35
CA ASP A 78 20.96 12.22 1.74
C ASP A 78 20.89 11.41 0.45
N TYR A 79 19.83 10.61 0.29
CA TYR A 79 19.61 9.77 -0.86
C TYR A 79 18.12 9.66 -1.22
N LYS A 80 17.86 9.30 -2.48
CA LYS A 80 16.52 8.97 -2.99
C LYS A 80 16.45 7.47 -3.27
N GLY A 81 15.28 6.87 -3.13
CA GLY A 81 15.05 5.44 -3.36
C GLY A 81 15.07 4.58 -2.09
N ASP A 82 15.09 3.27 -2.28
CA ASP A 82 14.92 2.27 -1.22
C ASP A 82 16.17 2.09 -0.35
N GLU A 83 17.35 2.14 -0.94
CA GLU A 83 18.62 1.95 -0.24
C GLU A 83 19.64 3.05 -0.58
N CYS A 84 20.57 3.30 0.34
CA CYS A 84 21.61 4.29 0.12
C CYS A 84 22.60 3.78 -0.95
N PRO A 85 22.70 4.44 -2.12
CA PRO A 85 23.53 3.94 -3.22
C PRO A 85 25.02 3.91 -2.84
N TYR A 86 25.47 4.86 -2.03
CA TYR A 86 26.84 4.93 -1.56
C TYR A 86 27.22 3.75 -0.65
N CYS A 87 26.36 3.39 0.30
CA CYS A 87 26.62 2.26 1.18
C CYS A 87 26.46 0.92 0.45
N ALA A 88 25.54 0.84 -0.52
CA ALA A 88 25.38 -0.33 -1.38
C ALA A 88 26.63 -0.59 -2.22
N GLU A 89 27.19 0.45 -2.85
CA GLU A 89 28.42 0.35 -3.65
C GLU A 89 29.62 -0.10 -2.81
N VAL A 90 29.83 0.49 -1.62
CA VAL A 90 30.94 0.08 -0.75
C VAL A 90 30.80 -1.38 -0.31
N ARG A 91 29.58 -1.83 0.06
CA ARG A 91 29.35 -3.25 0.40
C ARG A 91 29.61 -4.17 -0.78
N ALA A 92 29.27 -3.77 -2.00
CA ALA A 92 29.55 -4.57 -3.19
C ALA A 92 31.06 -4.70 -3.47
N ARG A 93 31.84 -3.64 -3.21
CA ARG A 93 33.31 -3.69 -3.32
C ARG A 93 33.96 -4.58 -2.27
N LEU A 94 33.47 -4.56 -1.03
CA LEU A 94 34.01 -5.38 0.07
C LEU A 94 33.68 -6.88 -0.06
N ARG A 95 32.79 -7.26 -0.98
CA ARG A 95 32.43 -8.66 -1.27
C ARG A 95 33.23 -9.25 -2.45
N GLN A 96 34.15 -8.48 -3.03
CA GLN A 96 35.12 -8.93 -4.03
C GLN A 96 36.47 -9.12 -3.37
#